data_AF-A0AAU9GBT6-F1
#
_entry.id   AF-A0AAU9GBT6-F1
#
_cell.length_a   1.000
_cell.length_b   1.000
_cell.length_c   1.000
_cell.angle_alpha   90.00
_cell.angle_beta   90.00
_cell.angle_gamma   90.00
#
_symmetry.space_group_name_H-M   'P 1'
#
loop_
_entity.id
_entity.type
_entity.pdbx_description
1 polymer ?
#
loop_
_entity_poly.entity_id
_entity_poly.type
_entity_poly.pdbx_seq_one_letter_code
_entity_poly.pdbx_strand_id
1 'polypeptide(L)'
;MEEIWKKVCAHYDVPDQVANEWFTRIQQHLSTDSPSRAYHNWHQMMQRKESHLAECTNPNIVLAAFFQYYHFDGNRSCVEQNCEVFQEFCKAATIEDNDTKSLVCNLLGRKTPENEVHWCHDDEANLLQDVDLVVLASSPEEYKHYTTLLRSEYANLNDATYKAMRIKVLETLLLIPSIYATGEYHDKYEEQARANIRSEILELKK
;
A
#
# COMPACT_ATOMS: atom_id res chain seq x y z
N MET A 1 -6.03 -1.99 14.05
CA MET A 1 -5.78 -0.79 13.24
C MET A 1 -5.84 0.50 14.06
N GLU A 2 -6.88 0.72 14.85
CA GLU A 2 -7.00 1.94 15.69
C GLU A 2 -5.84 2.10 16.69
N GLU A 3 -5.47 1.03 17.39
CA GLU A 3 -4.36 1.08 18.35
C GLU A 3 -3.00 1.36 17.68
N ILE A 4 -2.80 0.87 16.45
CA ILE A 4 -1.62 1.16 15.63
C ILE A 4 -1.58 2.65 15.30
N TRP A 5 -2.71 3.21 14.86
CA TRP A 5 -2.84 4.64 14.57
C TRP A 5 -2.60 5.51 15.80
N LYS A 6 -3.19 5.15 16.95
CA LYS A 6 -2.99 5.87 18.22
C LYS A 6 -1.52 5.87 18.64
N LYS A 7 -0.83 4.73 18.53
CA LYS A 7 0.60 4.62 18.83
C LYS A 7 1.46 5.57 17.98
N VAL A 8 1.14 5.67 16.69
CA VAL A 8 1.83 6.58 15.77
C VAL A 8 1.49 8.04 16.07
N CYS A 9 0.23 8.36 16.31
CA CYS A 9 -0.19 9.70 16.72
C CYS A 9 0.50 10.14 18.01
N ALA A 10 0.62 9.24 19.00
CA ALA A 10 1.32 9.52 20.24
C ALA A 10 2.83 9.75 20.03
N HIS A 11 3.46 9.11 19.04
CA HIS A 11 4.86 9.36 18.71
C HIS A 11 5.12 10.80 18.24
N TYR A 12 4.16 11.41 17.55
CA TYR A 12 4.26 12.78 17.05
C TYR A 12 3.52 13.80 17.91
N ASP A 13 3.17 13.46 19.16
CA ASP A 13 2.43 14.34 20.08
C ASP A 13 1.11 14.87 19.50
N VAL A 14 0.46 14.09 18.62
CA VAL A 14 -0.81 14.48 17.99
C VAL A 14 -1.92 14.51 19.05
N PRO A 15 -2.70 15.60 19.16
CA PRO A 15 -3.80 15.66 20.12
C PRO A 15 -4.84 14.56 19.89
N ASP A 16 -5.31 13.91 20.96
CA ASP A 16 -6.26 12.78 20.89
C ASP A 16 -7.49 13.09 20.04
N GLN A 17 -8.02 14.30 20.15
CA GLN A 17 -9.16 14.74 19.34
C GLN A 17 -8.83 14.65 17.84
N VAL A 18 -7.69 15.19 17.42
CA VAL A 18 -7.24 15.17 16.02
C VAL A 18 -6.97 13.74 15.57
N ALA A 19 -6.31 12.94 16.40
CA ALA A 19 -6.04 11.53 16.10
C ALA A 19 -7.34 10.75 15.84
N ASN A 20 -8.36 10.91 16.70
CA ASN A 20 -9.65 10.22 16.57
C ASN A 20 -10.46 10.72 15.35
N GLU A 21 -10.48 12.02 15.10
CA GLU A 21 -11.15 12.62 13.93
C GLU A 21 -10.55 12.10 12.63
N TRP A 22 -9.22 12.06 12.52
CA TRP A 22 -8.53 11.57 11.33
C TRP A 22 -8.63 10.07 11.14
N PHE A 23 -8.55 9.28 12.21
CA PHE A 23 -8.78 7.83 12.13
C PHE A 23 -10.16 7.54 11.55
N THR A 24 -11.19 8.20 12.12
CA THR A 24 -12.58 8.05 11.68
C THR A 24 -12.73 8.47 10.22
N ARG A 25 -12.14 9.60 9.82
CA ARG A 25 -12.18 10.09 8.43
C ARG A 25 -11.55 9.10 7.46
N ILE A 26 -10.33 8.61 7.75
CA ILE A 26 -9.62 7.67 6.87
C ILE A 26 -10.41 6.36 6.79
N GLN A 27 -10.85 5.81 7.92
CA GLN A 27 -11.63 4.58 7.96
C GLN A 27 -12.92 4.70 7.16
N GLN A 28 -13.68 5.78 7.34
CA GLN A 28 -14.92 6.02 6.59
C GLN A 28 -14.65 6.18 5.09
N HIS A 29 -13.63 6.94 4.73
CA HIS A 29 -13.26 7.15 3.33
C HIS A 29 -12.91 5.82 2.65
N LEU A 30 -12.06 5.01 3.29
CA LEU A 30 -11.63 3.70 2.78
C LEU A 30 -12.71 2.62 2.90
N SER A 31 -13.76 2.82 3.69
CA SER A 31 -14.88 1.88 3.81
C SER A 31 -16.04 2.21 2.86
N THR A 32 -15.97 3.32 2.14
CA THR A 32 -17.03 3.71 1.21
C THR A 32 -17.03 2.78 0.00
N ASP A 33 -18.18 2.13 -0.26
CA ASP A 33 -18.33 1.22 -1.38
C ASP A 33 -18.10 1.93 -2.71
N SER A 34 -17.17 1.40 -3.51
CA SER A 34 -16.94 1.84 -4.87
C SER A 34 -16.54 0.65 -5.75
N PRO A 35 -17.24 0.40 -6.88
CA PRO A 35 -16.87 -0.66 -7.82
C PRO A 35 -15.44 -0.49 -8.36
N SER A 36 -14.92 0.73 -8.45
CA SER A 36 -13.55 1.01 -8.88
C SER A 36 -12.50 0.86 -7.78
N ARG A 37 -12.90 0.45 -6.57
CA ARG A 37 -12.04 0.26 -5.38
C ARG A 37 -12.45 -1.01 -4.60
N ALA A 38 -12.51 -2.13 -5.31
CA ALA A 38 -12.93 -3.41 -4.73
C ALA A 38 -11.88 -4.06 -3.82
N TYR A 39 -10.58 -3.80 -4.02
CA TYR A 39 -9.49 -4.28 -3.18
C TYR A 39 -8.86 -3.16 -2.34
N HIS A 40 -8.64 -1.97 -2.90
CA HIS A 40 -7.92 -0.86 -2.24
C HIS A 40 -8.79 -0.10 -1.23
N ASN A 41 -9.45 -0.84 -0.34
CA ASN A 41 -10.37 -0.36 0.68
C ASN A 41 -9.97 -0.85 2.07
N TRP A 42 -10.74 -0.42 3.09
CA TRP A 42 -10.48 -0.74 4.49
C TRP A 42 -10.54 -2.24 4.78
N HIS A 43 -11.57 -2.91 4.28
CA HIS A 43 -11.90 -4.30 4.62
C HIS A 43 -10.97 -5.33 3.96
N GLN A 44 -10.36 -4.97 2.84
CA GLN A 44 -9.51 -5.88 2.05
C GLN A 44 -8.03 -5.56 2.28
N MET A 45 -7.59 -4.41 1.77
CA MET A 45 -6.18 -4.03 1.79
C MET A 45 -5.72 -3.58 3.19
N MET A 46 -6.41 -2.66 3.86
CA MET A 46 -5.94 -2.15 5.16
C MET A 46 -5.94 -3.23 6.23
N GLN A 47 -7.00 -4.04 6.33
CA GLN A 47 -7.06 -5.15 7.30
C GLN A 47 -5.93 -6.16 7.10
N ARG A 48 -5.55 -6.46 5.85
CA ARG A 48 -4.43 -7.37 5.57
C ARG A 48 -3.09 -6.86 6.07
N LYS A 49 -2.91 -5.54 6.14
CA LYS A 49 -1.68 -4.91 6.65
C LYS A 49 -1.60 -4.87 8.18
N GLU A 50 -2.68 -5.16 8.89
CA GLU A 50 -2.78 -4.90 10.32
C GLU A 50 -1.66 -5.57 11.14
N SER A 51 -1.43 -6.88 10.97
CA SER A 51 -0.39 -7.59 11.72
C SER A 51 1.01 -7.05 11.43
N HIS A 52 1.26 -6.68 10.18
CA HIS A 52 2.55 -6.15 9.74
C HIS A 52 2.82 -4.74 10.26
N LEU A 53 1.81 -3.89 10.27
CA LEU A 53 1.91 -2.53 10.79
C LEU A 53 1.97 -2.52 12.32
N ALA A 54 1.42 -3.53 13.00
CA ALA A 54 1.53 -3.68 14.45
C ALA A 54 2.97 -3.95 14.90
N GLU A 55 3.73 -4.69 14.10
CA GLU A 55 5.14 -5.03 14.35
C GLU A 55 6.10 -3.94 13.83
N CYS A 56 5.62 -3.03 12.97
CA CYS A 56 6.41 -1.95 12.43
C CYS A 56 6.83 -0.94 13.52
N THR A 57 8.13 -0.72 13.65
CA THR A 57 8.70 0.22 14.63
C THR A 57 8.86 1.63 14.09
N ASN A 58 8.92 1.81 12.77
CA ASN A 58 9.09 3.12 12.15
C ASN A 58 7.72 3.79 11.91
N PRO A 59 7.39 4.86 12.63
CA PRO A 59 6.08 5.51 12.53
C PRO A 59 5.84 6.18 11.16
N ASN A 60 6.89 6.54 10.42
CA ASN A 60 6.76 7.09 9.07
C ASN A 60 6.19 6.07 8.07
N ILE A 61 6.57 4.79 8.19
CA ILE A 61 6.04 3.71 7.35
C ILE A 61 4.55 3.53 7.63
N VAL A 62 4.17 3.56 8.91
CA VAL A 62 2.77 3.42 9.29
C VAL A 62 1.94 4.61 8.81
N LEU A 63 2.43 5.85 8.95
CA LEU A 63 1.78 7.01 8.33
C LEU A 63 1.62 6.80 6.82
N ALA A 64 2.68 6.44 6.11
CA ALA A 64 2.63 6.18 4.68
C ALA A 64 1.57 5.10 4.32
N ALA A 65 1.49 4.02 5.11
CA ALA A 65 0.50 2.95 4.89
C ALA A 65 -0.96 3.42 5.03
N PHE A 66 -1.25 4.39 5.91
CA PHE A 66 -2.58 4.98 6.06
C PHE A 66 -2.95 5.95 4.92
N PHE A 67 -1.95 6.59 4.29
CA PHE A 67 -2.18 7.60 3.25
C PHE A 67 -1.93 7.12 1.80
N GLN A 68 -1.19 6.02 1.58
CA GLN A 68 -0.75 5.54 0.25
C GLN A 68 -1.86 5.32 -0.77
N TYR A 69 -3.06 4.98 -0.30
CA TYR A 69 -4.25 4.80 -1.13
C TYR A 69 -5.45 5.56 -0.57
N TYR A 70 -5.22 6.69 0.10
CA TYR A 70 -6.33 7.55 0.53
C TYR A 70 -7.18 7.90 -0.70
N HIS A 71 -6.57 8.44 -1.74
CA HIS A 71 -7.07 8.44 -3.11
C HIS A 71 -6.48 7.26 -3.90
N PHE A 72 -7.29 6.71 -4.81
CA PHE A 72 -6.95 5.56 -5.63
C PHE A 72 -7.66 5.64 -6.99
N ASP A 73 -6.90 5.41 -8.05
CA ASP A 73 -7.37 5.18 -9.41
C ASP A 73 -6.50 4.09 -10.03
N GLY A 74 -7.09 2.98 -10.48
CA GLY A 74 -6.33 1.86 -11.05
C GLY A 74 -5.53 2.22 -12.32
N ASN A 75 -5.84 3.33 -12.98
CA ASN A 75 -5.25 3.74 -14.25
C ASN A 75 -4.36 4.99 -14.14
N ARG A 76 -4.35 5.68 -12.99
CA ARG A 76 -3.65 6.97 -12.82
C ARG A 76 -2.98 7.04 -11.46
N SER A 77 -1.85 7.76 -11.39
CA SER A 77 -1.20 8.05 -10.12
C SER A 77 -2.07 9.01 -9.29
N CYS A 78 -2.21 8.70 -7.99
CA CYS A 78 -2.85 9.57 -6.99
C CYS A 78 -1.85 10.12 -5.95
N VAL A 79 -0.54 10.00 -6.23
CA VAL A 79 0.52 10.32 -5.27
C VAL A 79 0.44 11.76 -4.77
N GLU A 80 0.22 12.72 -5.68
CA GLU A 80 0.13 14.14 -5.34
C GLU A 80 -1.04 14.40 -4.37
N GLN A 81 -2.23 13.88 -4.70
CA GLN A 81 -3.42 14.02 -3.85
C GLN A 81 -3.23 13.32 -2.49
N ASN A 82 -2.56 12.18 -2.46
CA ASN A 82 -2.27 11.47 -1.21
C ASN A 82 -1.28 12.25 -0.33
N CYS A 83 -0.28 12.89 -0.94
CA CYS A 83 0.62 13.81 -0.24
C CYS A 83 -0.13 15.04 0.30
N GLU A 84 -1.09 15.60 -0.46
CA GLU A 84 -1.90 16.74 -0.02
C GLU A 84 -2.74 16.40 1.23
N VAL A 85 -3.41 15.25 1.22
CA VAL A 85 -4.20 14.79 2.37
C VAL A 85 -3.32 14.51 3.59
N PHE A 86 -2.14 13.92 3.38
CA PHE A 86 -1.17 13.74 4.46
C PHE A 86 -0.66 15.09 5.01
N GLN A 87 -0.42 16.09 4.16
CA GLN A 87 -0.05 17.44 4.62
C GLN A 87 -1.19 18.15 5.35
N GLU A 88 -2.44 17.90 4.96
CA GLU A 88 -3.62 18.36 5.70
C GLU A 88 -3.64 17.75 7.11
N PHE A 89 -3.38 16.45 7.23
CA PHE A 89 -3.22 15.79 8.53
C PHE A 89 -2.09 16.42 9.34
N CYS A 90 -0.89 16.62 8.76
CA CYS A 90 0.24 17.23 9.46
C CYS A 90 -0.10 18.62 10.00
N LYS A 91 -0.86 19.43 9.26
CA LYS A 91 -1.32 20.76 9.72
C LYS A 91 -2.26 20.65 10.91
N ALA A 92 -3.25 19.76 10.84
CA ALA A 92 -4.20 19.53 11.93
C ALA A 92 -3.52 18.95 13.18
N ALA A 93 -2.53 18.09 12.96
CA ALA A 93 -1.75 17.38 13.98
C ALA A 93 -0.57 18.20 14.51
N THR A 94 -0.36 19.43 14.02
CA THR A 94 0.78 20.30 14.38
C THR A 94 2.15 19.64 14.23
N ILE A 95 2.29 18.71 13.27
CA ILE A 95 3.58 18.10 12.94
C ILE A 95 4.37 19.13 12.15
N GLU A 96 5.43 19.68 12.75
CA GLU A 96 6.27 20.70 12.11
C GLU A 96 7.45 20.12 11.35
N ASP A 97 7.95 18.94 11.74
CA ASP A 97 9.14 18.31 11.16
C ASP A 97 9.04 18.13 9.64
N ASN A 98 9.89 18.83 8.90
CA ASN A 98 9.93 18.78 7.45
C ASN A 98 10.57 17.49 6.92
N ASP A 99 11.46 16.87 7.70
CA ASP A 99 12.12 15.63 7.28
C ASP A 99 11.11 14.48 7.32
N THR A 100 10.34 14.34 8.40
CA THR A 100 9.17 13.44 8.48
C THR A 100 8.19 13.66 7.33
N LYS A 101 7.75 14.91 7.11
CA LYS A 101 6.82 15.22 6.02
C LYS A 101 7.37 14.81 4.66
N SER A 102 8.65 15.08 4.44
CA SER A 102 9.30 14.78 3.18
C SER A 102 9.44 13.29 2.97
N LEU A 103 9.89 12.57 3.99
CA LEU A 103 10.05 11.12 3.98
C LEU A 103 8.72 10.42 3.70
N VAL A 104 7.66 10.73 4.44
CA VAL A 104 6.35 10.10 4.22
C VAL A 104 5.85 10.35 2.80
N CYS A 105 5.89 11.60 2.30
CA CYS A 105 5.50 11.87 0.91
C CYS A 105 6.36 11.11 -0.12
N ASN A 106 7.65 10.93 0.14
CA ASN A 106 8.51 10.14 -0.75
C ASN A 106 8.16 8.65 -0.69
N LEU A 107 7.81 8.11 0.48
CA LEU A 107 7.26 6.76 0.63
C LEU A 107 5.93 6.58 -0.08
N LEU A 108 5.10 7.63 -0.16
CA LEU A 108 3.88 7.64 -0.99
C LEU A 108 4.20 7.63 -2.50
N GLY A 109 5.47 7.76 -2.90
CA GLY A 109 5.92 7.72 -4.30
C GLY A 109 6.21 9.08 -4.92
N ARG A 110 6.27 10.16 -4.12
CA ARG A 110 6.61 11.50 -4.65
C ARG A 110 8.06 11.49 -5.12
N LYS A 111 8.26 11.89 -6.38
CA LYS A 111 9.59 12.05 -6.97
C LYS A 111 10.03 13.51 -6.91
N THR A 112 11.27 13.73 -6.48
CA THR A 112 11.95 15.02 -6.50
C THR A 112 13.32 14.85 -7.15
N PRO A 113 13.92 15.90 -7.73
CA PRO A 113 15.26 15.82 -8.30
C PRO A 113 16.29 15.25 -7.31
N GLU A 114 16.12 15.53 -6.02
CA GLU A 114 17.01 15.07 -4.95
C GLU A 114 16.83 13.58 -4.70
N ASN A 115 15.60 13.06 -4.57
CA ASN A 115 15.39 11.65 -4.24
C ASN A 115 15.51 10.70 -5.44
N GLU A 116 15.41 11.21 -6.66
CA GLU A 116 15.72 10.42 -7.86
C GLU A 116 17.22 10.10 -7.98
N VAL A 117 18.07 10.95 -7.38
CA VAL A 117 19.55 10.80 -7.43
C VAL A 117 20.10 10.30 -6.09
N HIS A 118 19.53 10.71 -4.97
CA HIS A 118 20.00 10.47 -3.62
C HIS A 118 18.85 10.03 -2.70
N TRP A 119 18.39 8.78 -2.87
CA TRP A 119 17.51 8.11 -1.92
C TRP A 119 18.33 7.27 -0.94
N CYS A 120 18.09 7.45 0.36
CA CYS A 120 18.78 6.73 1.44
C CYS A 120 17.85 5.97 2.39
N HIS A 121 16.55 5.93 2.07
CA HIS A 121 15.52 5.27 2.88
C HIS A 121 15.00 4.02 2.15
N ASP A 122 15.93 3.27 1.54
CA ASP A 122 15.61 2.02 0.84
C ASP A 122 14.93 1.05 1.79
N ASP A 123 15.34 0.97 3.04
CA ASP A 123 14.75 0.06 4.03
C ASP A 123 13.28 0.38 4.31
N GLU A 124 12.92 1.65 4.51
CA GLU A 124 11.52 2.05 4.71
C GLU A 124 10.66 1.81 3.47
N ALA A 125 11.17 2.15 2.28
CA ALA A 125 10.47 1.91 1.02
C ALA A 125 10.28 0.42 0.76
N ASN A 126 11.33 -0.37 0.96
CA ASN A 126 11.33 -1.82 0.80
C ASN A 126 10.33 -2.47 1.75
N LEU A 127 10.34 -2.11 3.04
CA LEU A 127 9.40 -2.67 4.00
C LEU A 127 7.95 -2.28 3.68
N LEU A 128 7.69 -1.02 3.32
CA LEU A 128 6.34 -0.59 2.92
C LEU A 128 5.86 -1.37 1.68
N GLN A 129 6.74 -1.56 0.69
CA GLN A 129 6.44 -2.32 -0.51
C GLN A 129 6.21 -3.81 -0.19
N ASP A 130 7.03 -4.40 0.67
CA ASP A 130 6.88 -5.80 1.10
C ASP A 130 5.53 -6.01 1.79
N VAL A 131 5.14 -5.09 2.68
CA VAL A 131 3.83 -5.05 3.35
C VAL A 131 2.68 -4.90 2.35
N ASP A 132 2.86 -4.16 1.27
CA ASP A 132 1.84 -4.00 0.23
C ASP A 132 1.66 -5.29 -0.60
N LEU A 133 2.77 -6.01 -0.84
CA LEU A 133 2.80 -7.20 -1.68
C LEU A 133 2.49 -8.50 -0.94
N VAL A 134 2.25 -8.50 0.38
CA VAL A 134 1.93 -9.73 1.14
C VAL A 134 0.69 -10.47 0.64
N VAL A 135 -0.23 -9.79 -0.03
CA VAL A 135 -1.40 -10.44 -0.66
C VAL A 135 -0.98 -11.47 -1.71
N LEU A 136 0.17 -11.29 -2.36
CA LEU A 136 0.69 -12.25 -3.34
C LEU A 136 0.99 -13.61 -2.71
N ALA A 137 1.41 -13.64 -1.45
CA ALA A 137 1.73 -14.84 -0.69
C ALA A 137 0.55 -15.40 0.14
N SER A 138 -0.66 -14.91 -0.10
CA SER A 138 -1.87 -15.46 0.54
C SER A 138 -2.14 -16.91 0.11
N SER A 139 -3.05 -17.59 0.82
CA SER A 139 -3.48 -18.93 0.41
C SER A 139 -4.04 -18.89 -1.03
N PRO A 140 -3.98 -19.99 -1.81
CA PRO A 140 -4.48 -19.98 -3.18
C PRO A 140 -5.95 -19.53 -3.32
N GLU A 141 -6.78 -19.82 -2.32
CA GLU A 141 -8.18 -19.39 -2.26
C GLU A 141 -8.30 -17.88 -2.04
N GLU A 142 -7.59 -17.33 -1.05
CA GLU A 142 -7.54 -15.89 -0.80
C GLU A 142 -6.95 -15.13 -1.98
N TYR A 143 -5.91 -15.65 -2.60
CA TYR A 143 -5.29 -15.06 -3.78
C TYR A 143 -6.28 -15.02 -4.93
N LYS A 144 -7.06 -16.10 -5.14
CA LYS A 144 -8.10 -16.11 -6.17
C LYS A 144 -9.19 -15.07 -5.89
N HIS A 145 -9.60 -14.93 -4.64
CA HIS A 145 -10.52 -13.86 -4.23
C HIS A 145 -9.94 -12.47 -4.54
N TYR A 146 -8.68 -12.23 -4.16
CA TYR A 146 -7.95 -11.01 -4.49
C TYR A 146 -7.93 -10.71 -6.00
N THR A 147 -7.61 -11.69 -6.85
CA THR A 147 -7.61 -11.47 -8.32
C THR A 147 -8.98 -11.09 -8.86
N THR A 148 -10.06 -11.56 -8.23
CA THR A 148 -11.45 -11.21 -8.60
C THR A 148 -11.77 -9.77 -8.24
N LEU A 149 -11.38 -9.34 -7.03
CA LEU A 149 -11.51 -7.95 -6.61
C LEU A 149 -10.70 -7.03 -7.52
N LEU A 150 -9.44 -7.39 -7.77
CA LEU A 150 -8.56 -6.63 -8.65
C LEU A 150 -9.14 -6.53 -10.07
N ARG A 151 -9.71 -7.61 -10.62
CA ARG A 151 -10.36 -7.57 -11.94
C ARG A 151 -11.49 -6.54 -11.99
N SER A 152 -12.25 -6.40 -10.90
CA SER A 152 -13.37 -5.45 -10.78
C SER A 152 -12.89 -3.99 -10.81
N GLU A 153 -11.74 -3.68 -10.22
CA GLU A 153 -11.16 -2.32 -10.25
C GLU A 153 -10.77 -1.86 -11.66
N TYR A 154 -10.52 -2.82 -12.56
CA TYR A 154 -10.21 -2.58 -13.97
C TYR A 154 -11.38 -2.89 -14.91
N ALA A 155 -12.63 -2.85 -14.43
CA ALA A 155 -13.82 -3.16 -15.24
C ALA A 155 -13.99 -2.27 -16.48
N ASN A 156 -13.33 -1.10 -16.52
CA ASN A 156 -13.28 -0.22 -17.69
C ASN A 156 -12.44 -0.79 -18.85
N LEU A 157 -11.53 -1.73 -18.58
CA LEU A 157 -10.73 -2.41 -19.59
C LEU A 157 -11.46 -3.65 -20.09
N ASN A 158 -11.41 -3.88 -21.41
CA ASN A 158 -11.81 -5.16 -21.97
C ASN A 158 -10.87 -6.28 -21.51
N ASP A 159 -11.35 -7.53 -21.58
CA ASP A 159 -10.63 -8.68 -21.03
C ASP A 159 -9.26 -8.90 -21.67
N ALA A 160 -9.11 -8.69 -22.98
CA ALA A 160 -7.82 -8.87 -23.66
C ALA A 160 -6.78 -7.85 -23.17
N THR A 161 -7.18 -6.58 -23.05
CA THR A 161 -6.32 -5.50 -22.54
C THR A 161 -5.95 -5.75 -21.08
N TYR A 162 -6.92 -6.12 -20.23
CA TYR A 162 -6.66 -6.43 -18.82
C TYR A 162 -5.69 -7.61 -18.68
N LYS A 163 -5.96 -8.74 -19.36
CA LYS A 163 -5.11 -9.93 -19.31
C LYS A 163 -3.68 -9.60 -19.73
N ALA A 164 -3.49 -8.89 -20.85
CA ALA A 164 -2.16 -8.52 -21.34
C ALA A 164 -1.41 -7.62 -20.34
N MET A 165 -2.09 -6.61 -19.79
CA MET A 165 -1.53 -5.72 -18.77
C MET A 165 -1.14 -6.50 -17.50
N ARG A 166 -2.04 -7.35 -16.99
CA ARG A 166 -1.82 -8.10 -15.75
C ARG A 166 -0.70 -9.13 -15.91
N ILE A 167 -0.67 -9.88 -17.01
CA ILE A 167 0.42 -10.81 -17.31
C ILE A 167 1.77 -10.07 -17.33
N LYS A 168 1.85 -8.90 -17.96
CA LYS A 168 3.09 -8.11 -18.00
C LYS A 168 3.56 -7.70 -16.61
N VAL A 169 2.66 -7.25 -15.73
CA VAL A 169 2.99 -6.93 -14.33
C VAL A 169 3.53 -8.15 -13.60
N LEU A 170 2.83 -9.28 -13.70
CA LEU A 170 3.19 -10.53 -13.04
C LEU A 170 4.53 -11.11 -13.54
N GLU A 171 4.77 -11.08 -14.86
CA GLU A 171 6.04 -11.49 -15.45
C GLU A 171 7.17 -10.58 -15.00
N THR A 172 6.92 -9.28 -14.86
CA THR A 172 7.91 -8.33 -14.32
C THR A 172 8.28 -8.67 -12.88
N LEU A 173 7.29 -8.98 -12.02
CA LEU A 173 7.54 -9.41 -10.64
C LEU A 173 8.39 -10.70 -10.59
N LEU A 174 8.15 -11.67 -11.48
CA LEU A 174 8.95 -12.90 -11.53
C LEU A 174 10.41 -12.68 -11.96
N LEU A 175 10.71 -11.59 -12.67
CA LEU A 175 12.08 -11.23 -13.06
C LEU A 175 12.89 -10.59 -11.93
N ILE A 176 12.22 -10.05 -10.90
CA ILE A 176 12.90 -9.51 -9.73
C ILE A 176 13.55 -10.70 -8.99
N PRO A 177 14.86 -10.65 -8.65
CA PRO A 177 15.52 -11.76 -7.95
C PRO A 177 14.84 -12.11 -6.61
N SER A 178 14.35 -11.10 -5.90
CA SER A 178 13.60 -11.20 -4.64
C SER A 178 12.39 -10.29 -4.74
N ILE A 179 11.17 -10.83 -4.75
CA ILE A 179 9.95 -10.02 -4.78
C ILE A 179 9.83 -9.22 -3.49
N TYR A 180 10.20 -9.85 -2.37
CA TYR A 180 10.29 -9.20 -1.07
C TYR A 180 11.74 -8.81 -0.77
N ALA A 181 11.98 -7.55 -0.46
CA ALA A 181 13.34 -7.04 -0.23
C ALA A 181 13.86 -7.31 1.19
N THR A 182 12.96 -7.31 2.17
CA THR A 182 13.27 -7.61 3.57
C THR A 182 13.48 -9.11 3.76
N GLY A 183 14.60 -9.52 4.38
CA GLY A 183 14.96 -10.93 4.55
C GLY A 183 13.87 -11.77 5.21
N GLU A 184 13.24 -11.26 6.28
CA GLU A 184 12.13 -11.96 6.95
C GLU A 184 10.93 -12.18 6.02
N TYR A 185 10.59 -11.18 5.19
CA TYR A 185 9.48 -11.29 4.24
C TYR A 185 9.82 -12.23 3.10
N HIS A 186 11.04 -12.17 2.57
CA HIS A 186 11.51 -13.12 1.57
C HIS A 186 11.34 -14.56 2.06
N ASP A 187 11.91 -14.87 3.24
CA ASP A 187 11.90 -16.23 3.77
C ASP A 187 10.48 -16.76 4.03
N LYS A 188 9.55 -15.87 4.35
CA LYS A 188 8.16 -16.22 4.70
C LYS A 188 7.21 -16.24 3.50
N TYR A 189 7.41 -15.38 2.50
CA TYR A 189 6.39 -15.07 1.49
C TYR A 189 6.81 -15.36 0.05
N GLU A 190 8.11 -15.40 -0.27
CA GLU A 190 8.60 -15.47 -1.66
C GLU A 190 8.09 -16.70 -2.43
N GLU A 191 8.20 -17.89 -1.83
CA GLU A 191 7.82 -19.14 -2.49
C GLU A 191 6.32 -19.17 -2.85
N GLN A 192 5.47 -18.84 -1.88
CA GLN A 192 4.02 -18.82 -2.06
C GLN A 192 3.59 -17.74 -3.06
N ALA A 193 4.19 -16.54 -3.00
CA ALA A 193 3.94 -15.48 -3.97
C ALA A 193 4.26 -15.92 -5.40
N ARG A 194 5.43 -16.52 -5.63
CA ARG A 194 5.81 -17.01 -6.95
C ARG A 194 4.90 -18.12 -7.45
N ALA A 195 4.45 -19.02 -6.58
CA ALA A 195 3.49 -20.06 -6.95
C ALA A 195 2.15 -19.48 -7.41
N ASN A 196 1.59 -18.54 -6.64
CA ASN A 196 0.35 -17.84 -6.95
C ASN A 196 0.45 -17.04 -8.26
N ILE A 197 1.52 -16.27 -8.44
CA ILE A 197 1.79 -15.50 -9.66
C ILE A 197 1.84 -16.41 -10.90
N ARG A 198 2.59 -17.52 -10.83
CA ARG A 198 2.68 -18.48 -11.95
C ARG A 198 1.32 -19.09 -12.29
N SER A 199 0.52 -19.44 -11.27
CA SER A 199 -0.83 -19.97 -11.47
C SER A 199 -1.73 -18.95 -12.17
N GLU A 200 -1.74 -17.69 -11.72
CA GLU A 200 -2.53 -16.63 -12.35
C GLU A 200 -2.12 -16.38 -13.80
N ILE A 201 -0.81 -16.35 -14.11
CA ILE A 201 -0.34 -16.22 -15.50
C ILE A 201 -0.89 -17.35 -16.38
N LEU A 202 -0.86 -18.61 -15.91
CA LEU A 202 -1.37 -19.75 -16.66
C LEU A 202 -2.88 -19.66 -16.88
N GLU A 203 -3.63 -19.14 -15.91
CA GLU A 203 -5.08 -18.93 -16.04
C GLU A 203 -5.41 -17.81 -17.04
N LEU A 204 -4.67 -16.70 -17.01
CA LEU A 204 -4.92 -15.55 -17.89
C LEU A 204 -4.56 -15.85 -19.35
N LYS A 205 -3.61 -16.77 -19.60
CA LYS A 205 -3.20 -17.21 -20.95
C LYS A 205 -4.18 -18.19 -21.61
N LYS A 206 -5.14 -18.74 -20.88
CA LYS A 206 -6.26 -19.53 -21.42
C LYS A 206 -7.30 -18.61 -22.05
#